data_AF-A0A952A230-F1
#
_entry.id   AF-A0A952A230-F1
#
_cell.length_a   1.000
_cell.length_b   1.000
_cell.length_c   1.000
_cell.angle_alpha   90.00
_cell.angle_beta   90.00
_cell.angle_gamma   90.00
#
_symmetry.space_group_name_H-M   'P 1'
#
loop_
_entity.id
_entity.type
_entity.pdbx_description
1 polymer ?
#
loop_
_entity_poly.entity_id
_entity_poly.type
_entity_poly.pdbx_seq_one_letter_code
_entity_poly.pdbx_strand_id
1 'polypeptide(L)'
;MKQYRAIGLGGTFDRFHVGHRHFLQFASQLADKIVVGITTPQMIQHKTMAGIIEPLETRRSAVEAFLKEQQISGEVFVLEDIYGPTLEHAKVDAVAVTEQTVQGATSINQKRTELGLPALPVHICSLLKDVQGEFISSTRIRKGQIDRNGAVYVLLIRDGLTLSPEQSAFFKPPQGPVVLTVEPGSLLAPTLVVGDIVSETFIKNGWPYSLAVFDQRSVREEYYSAELQAAVNHAEQLKIVSNPAGQLSKELVHWLEAFCNQLSEKQLPSPAYLQIDGEEDLVTVGLVLLAPLTTEIFYGQPQQGMVRLTVTEELKDRFRKALS
;
A
#
# COMPACT_ATOMS: atom_id res chain seq x y z
N MET A 1 35.56 13.06 -15.18
CA MET A 1 34.44 12.98 -16.14
C MET A 1 33.77 11.65 -15.95
N LYS A 2 32.44 11.61 -15.98
CA LYS A 2 31.72 10.33 -15.89
C LYS A 2 31.78 9.60 -17.24
N GLN A 3 31.31 8.36 -17.28
CA GLN A 3 31.40 7.50 -18.46
C GLN A 3 30.56 8.03 -19.63
N TYR A 4 29.42 8.66 -19.33
CA TYR A 4 28.47 9.18 -20.31
C TYR A 4 28.17 10.66 -20.08
N ARG A 5 27.76 11.38 -21.13
CA ARG A 5 27.30 12.78 -20.98
C ARG A 5 25.86 12.78 -20.47
N ALA A 6 25.01 11.93 -21.05
CA ALA A 6 23.62 11.79 -20.66
C ALA A 6 23.19 10.31 -20.58
N ILE A 7 22.48 9.93 -19.52
CA ILE A 7 21.86 8.60 -19.37
C ILE A 7 20.35 8.73 -19.20
N GLY A 8 19.60 7.95 -19.98
CA GLY A 8 18.14 7.89 -19.92
C GLY A 8 17.64 6.83 -18.93
N LEU A 9 16.59 7.15 -18.19
CA LEU A 9 15.87 6.21 -17.36
C LEU A 9 14.39 6.58 -17.27
N GLY A 10 13.53 5.58 -17.12
CA GLY A 10 12.09 5.78 -17.09
C GLY A 10 11.46 4.98 -15.96
N GLY A 11 10.37 5.50 -15.40
CA GLY A 11 9.65 4.82 -14.35
C GLY A 11 8.35 5.53 -13.98
N THR A 12 7.54 4.83 -13.19
CA THR A 12 6.35 5.46 -12.62
C THR A 12 6.72 6.40 -11.47
N PHE A 13 7.70 6.05 -10.65
CA PHE A 13 8.10 6.84 -9.48
C PHE A 13 6.96 7.11 -8.48
N ASP A 14 5.98 6.20 -8.42
CA ASP A 14 4.88 6.24 -7.46
C ASP A 14 5.39 6.06 -6.02
N ARG A 15 4.84 6.82 -5.07
CA ARG A 15 5.18 6.76 -3.64
C ARG A 15 6.69 6.84 -3.46
N PHE A 16 7.29 7.91 -3.98
CA PHE A 16 8.75 8.04 -4.12
C PHE A 16 9.53 7.54 -2.89
N HIS A 17 10.24 6.42 -3.04
CA HIS A 17 10.80 5.61 -1.96
C HIS A 17 12.30 5.34 -2.14
N VAL A 18 12.94 4.70 -1.15
CA VAL A 18 14.41 4.45 -1.14
C VAL A 18 14.93 3.71 -2.37
N GLY A 19 14.16 2.76 -2.92
CA GLY A 19 14.47 2.12 -4.21
C GLY A 19 14.60 3.10 -5.39
N HIS A 20 13.72 4.10 -5.50
CA HIS A 20 13.84 5.14 -6.54
C HIS A 20 15.06 6.03 -6.30
N ARG A 21 15.34 6.40 -5.05
CA ARG A 21 16.53 7.19 -4.68
C ARG A 21 17.80 6.47 -5.10
N HIS A 22 17.89 5.17 -4.81
CA HIS A 22 19.00 4.32 -5.20
C HIS A 22 19.17 4.27 -6.73
N PHE A 23 18.09 4.09 -7.47
CA PHE A 23 18.15 4.02 -8.93
C PHE A 23 18.61 5.34 -9.58
N LEU A 24 18.10 6.48 -9.10
CA LEU A 24 18.52 7.81 -9.56
C LEU A 24 19.99 8.10 -9.20
N GLN A 25 20.44 7.70 -8.01
CA GLN A 25 21.84 7.82 -7.59
C GLN A 25 22.77 6.93 -8.41
N PHE A 26 22.36 5.69 -8.71
CA PHE A 26 23.10 4.79 -9.58
C PHE A 26 23.30 5.42 -10.97
N ALA A 27 22.23 5.92 -11.59
CA ALA A 27 22.32 6.58 -12.89
C ALA A 27 23.21 7.84 -12.84
N SER A 28 23.13 8.62 -11.76
CA SER A 28 23.94 9.81 -11.59
C SER A 28 25.42 9.50 -11.43
N GLN A 29 25.84 8.32 -10.99
CA GLN A 29 27.26 7.95 -10.94
C GLN A 29 27.84 7.67 -12.35
N LEU A 30 27.00 7.28 -13.31
CA LEU A 30 27.41 6.88 -14.65
C LEU A 30 27.48 8.05 -15.64
N ALA A 31 26.68 9.11 -15.44
CA ALA A 31 26.57 10.20 -16.40
C ALA A 31 26.56 11.61 -15.80
N ASP A 32 27.04 12.59 -16.56
CA ASP A 32 27.08 13.99 -16.14
C ASP A 32 25.67 14.58 -15.98
N LYS A 33 24.73 14.18 -16.84
CA LYS A 33 23.29 14.51 -16.77
C LYS A 33 22.44 13.23 -16.79
N ILE A 34 21.35 13.20 -16.03
CA ILE A 34 20.33 12.14 -16.14
C ILE A 34 19.06 12.67 -16.82
N VAL A 35 18.38 11.83 -17.60
CA VAL A 35 17.14 12.18 -18.31
C VAL A 35 16.05 11.22 -17.85
N VAL A 36 15.14 11.70 -17.00
CA VAL A 36 14.18 10.89 -16.26
C VAL A 36 12.77 11.03 -16.83
N GLY A 37 12.25 9.93 -17.37
CA GLY A 37 10.88 9.85 -17.88
C GLY A 37 9.89 9.40 -16.81
N ILE A 38 8.82 10.17 -16.62
CA ILE A 38 7.73 9.88 -15.68
C ILE A 38 6.51 9.38 -16.45
N THR A 39 6.11 8.12 -16.23
CA THR A 39 5.03 7.50 -17.02
C THR A 39 3.69 8.22 -16.85
N THR A 40 2.93 8.33 -17.96
CA THR A 40 1.55 8.84 -17.97
C THR A 40 0.54 7.88 -17.31
N PRO A 41 -0.66 8.37 -16.94
CA PRO A 41 -1.77 7.52 -16.47
C PRO A 41 -2.09 6.35 -17.41
N GLN A 42 -2.01 6.55 -18.73
CA GLN A 42 -2.27 5.54 -19.76
C GLN A 42 -1.28 4.37 -19.67
N MET A 43 0.00 4.66 -19.37
CA MET A 43 1.04 3.65 -19.25
C MET A 43 0.96 2.82 -17.96
N ILE A 44 0.16 3.21 -16.97
CA ILE A 44 0.13 2.57 -15.64
C ILE A 44 -1.18 1.84 -15.34
N GLN A 45 -2.15 1.83 -16.25
CA GLN A 45 -3.48 1.23 -16.03
C GLN A 45 -3.43 -0.28 -15.72
N HIS A 46 -2.42 -0.99 -16.23
CA HIS A 46 -2.23 -2.42 -16.02
C HIS A 46 -1.55 -2.76 -14.68
N LYS A 47 -1.08 -1.75 -13.92
CA LYS A 47 -0.38 -1.98 -12.66
C LYS A 47 -1.37 -2.37 -11.56
N THR A 48 -0.91 -3.22 -10.64
CA THR A 48 -1.66 -3.56 -9.43
C THR A 48 -2.04 -2.32 -8.65
N MET A 49 -3.33 -2.15 -8.33
CA MET A 49 -3.85 -0.97 -7.63
C MET A 49 -3.47 0.34 -8.34
N ALA A 50 -3.83 0.46 -9.62
CA ALA A 50 -3.51 1.62 -10.45
C ALA A 50 -4.32 2.86 -10.08
N GLY A 51 -5.56 2.70 -9.59
CA GLY A 51 -6.44 3.78 -9.17
C GLY A 51 -5.94 4.57 -7.96
N ILE A 52 -5.01 4.02 -7.18
CA ILE A 52 -4.38 4.70 -6.04
C ILE A 52 -2.90 5.05 -6.26
N ILE A 53 -2.41 5.00 -7.51
CA ILE A 53 -1.11 5.56 -7.89
C ILE A 53 -1.17 7.10 -7.80
N GLU A 54 -0.11 7.71 -7.27
CA GLU A 54 -0.01 9.17 -7.14
C GLU A 54 -0.19 9.89 -8.50
N PRO A 55 -0.83 11.08 -8.52
CA PRO A 55 -0.95 11.89 -9.72
C PRO A 55 0.40 12.17 -10.39
N LEU A 56 0.40 12.37 -11.72
CA LEU A 56 1.63 12.59 -12.49
C LEU A 56 2.49 13.72 -11.92
N GLU A 57 1.87 14.86 -11.61
CA GLU A 57 2.58 16.02 -11.09
C GLU A 57 3.21 15.72 -9.72
N THR A 58 2.52 14.98 -8.84
CA THR A 58 3.07 14.57 -7.54
C THR A 58 4.33 13.71 -7.72
N ARG A 59 4.28 12.72 -8.61
CA ARG A 59 5.42 11.83 -8.90
C ARG A 59 6.58 12.59 -9.53
N ARG A 60 6.27 13.49 -10.48
CA ARG A 60 7.26 14.37 -11.13
C ARG A 60 7.94 15.29 -10.12
N SER A 61 7.17 16.01 -9.31
CA SER A 61 7.69 16.93 -8.30
C SER A 61 8.55 16.20 -7.27
N ALA A 62 8.20 14.97 -6.88
CA ALA A 62 9.02 14.18 -5.96
C ALA A 62 10.40 13.84 -6.54
N VAL A 63 10.47 13.47 -7.83
CA VAL A 63 11.73 13.24 -8.53
C VAL A 63 12.53 14.54 -8.66
N GLU A 64 11.92 15.62 -9.14
CA GLU A 64 12.57 16.93 -9.29
C GLU A 64 13.13 17.45 -7.95
N ALA A 65 12.36 17.31 -6.86
CA ALA A 65 12.79 17.68 -5.52
C ALA A 65 14.02 16.88 -5.09
N PHE A 66 14.03 15.57 -5.32
CA PHE A 66 15.18 14.71 -4.99
C PHE A 66 16.43 15.07 -5.81
N LEU A 67 16.29 15.31 -7.12
CA LEU A 67 17.44 15.71 -7.96
C LEU A 67 18.03 17.04 -7.49
N LYS A 68 17.17 18.01 -7.13
CA LYS A 68 17.58 19.29 -6.56
C LYS A 68 18.29 19.12 -5.21
N GLU A 69 17.70 18.34 -4.30
CA GLU A 69 18.24 18.06 -2.97
C GLU A 69 19.64 17.41 -3.05
N GLN A 70 19.80 16.44 -3.95
CA GLN A 70 21.07 15.71 -4.14
C GLN A 70 22.05 16.42 -5.09
N GLN A 71 21.71 17.61 -5.59
CA GLN A 71 22.50 18.36 -6.57
C GLN A 71 22.86 17.52 -7.82
N ILE A 72 21.94 16.64 -8.24
CA ILE A 72 22.09 15.82 -9.44
C ILE A 72 21.60 16.63 -10.64
N SER A 73 22.48 16.84 -11.63
CA SER A 73 22.07 17.44 -12.90
C SER A 73 21.16 16.49 -13.66
N GLY A 74 19.91 16.90 -13.89
CA GLY A 74 18.96 16.08 -14.60
C GLY A 74 17.78 16.85 -15.16
N GLU A 75 17.10 16.21 -16.10
CA GLU A 75 15.88 16.69 -16.73
C GLU A 75 14.77 15.68 -16.52
N VAL A 76 13.59 16.14 -16.12
CA VAL A 76 12.41 15.31 -15.89
C VAL A 76 11.37 15.65 -16.94
N PHE A 77 10.86 14.63 -17.62
CA PHE A 77 9.87 14.79 -18.69
C PHE A 77 8.74 13.77 -18.56
N VAL A 78 7.63 14.04 -19.24
CA VAL A 78 6.49 13.12 -19.30
C VAL A 78 6.77 12.02 -20.32
N LEU A 79 6.74 10.77 -19.86
CA LEU A 79 6.98 9.60 -20.69
C LEU A 79 5.63 9.04 -21.15
N GLU A 80 5.34 9.15 -22.44
CA GLU A 80 4.08 8.72 -23.07
C GLU A 80 4.15 7.32 -23.71
N ASP A 81 5.36 6.85 -24.01
CA ASP A 81 5.65 5.53 -24.56
C ASP A 81 6.94 4.92 -23.98
N ILE A 82 7.27 3.69 -24.37
CA ILE A 82 8.46 2.99 -23.87
C ILE A 82 9.79 3.55 -24.40
N TYR A 83 9.75 4.41 -25.42
CA TYR A 83 10.95 4.89 -26.13
C TYR A 83 11.40 6.25 -25.59
N GLY A 84 10.48 7.19 -25.38
CA GLY A 84 10.81 8.57 -25.03
C GLY A 84 11.90 9.16 -25.94
N PRO A 85 12.86 9.94 -25.41
CA PRO A 85 13.91 10.56 -26.22
C PRO A 85 14.98 9.57 -26.70
N THR A 86 14.86 8.26 -26.40
CA THR A 86 15.91 7.27 -26.74
C THR A 86 16.00 6.96 -28.22
N LEU A 87 15.07 7.41 -29.06
CA LEU A 87 15.16 7.29 -30.53
C LEU A 87 15.70 8.56 -31.19
N GLU A 88 15.87 9.64 -30.43
CA GLU A 88 16.41 10.90 -30.93
C GLU A 88 17.94 10.88 -30.86
N HIS A 89 18.60 11.36 -31.92
CA HIS A 89 20.06 11.45 -31.94
C HIS A 89 20.56 12.42 -30.85
N ALA A 90 21.61 12.01 -30.13
CA ALA A 90 22.36 12.81 -29.16
C ALA A 90 21.63 13.27 -27.88
N LYS A 91 20.39 12.82 -27.61
CA LYS A 91 19.72 13.11 -26.34
C LYS A 91 20.21 12.25 -25.17
N VAL A 92 20.55 10.98 -25.42
CA VAL A 92 21.07 10.05 -24.42
C VAL A 92 22.16 9.17 -25.03
N ASP A 93 23.18 8.87 -24.23
CA ASP A 93 24.33 8.04 -24.63
C ASP A 93 24.24 6.61 -24.09
N ALA A 94 23.40 6.39 -23.06
CA ALA A 94 23.15 5.10 -22.42
C ALA A 94 21.76 5.06 -21.81
N VAL A 95 21.30 3.87 -21.41
CA VAL A 95 20.08 3.68 -20.61
C VAL A 95 20.38 2.96 -19.31
N ALA A 96 19.77 3.43 -18.22
CA ALA A 96 19.73 2.72 -16.95
C ALA A 96 18.35 2.06 -16.78
N VAL A 97 18.35 0.80 -16.37
CA VAL A 97 17.16 0.00 -16.08
C VAL A 97 17.34 -0.74 -14.76
N THR A 98 16.26 -1.29 -14.22
CA THR A 98 16.35 -2.27 -13.13
C THR A 98 16.20 -3.68 -13.70
N GLU A 99 16.45 -4.69 -12.87
CA GLU A 99 16.20 -6.10 -13.21
C GLU A 99 14.77 -6.34 -13.74
N GLN A 100 13.80 -5.52 -13.31
CA GLN A 100 12.39 -5.60 -13.74
C GLN A 100 12.11 -4.91 -15.08
N THR A 101 12.97 -4.00 -15.55
CA THR A 101 12.73 -3.18 -16.76
C THR A 101 13.72 -3.44 -17.89
N VAL A 102 14.54 -4.50 -17.79
CA VAL A 102 15.49 -4.92 -18.82
C VAL A 102 14.83 -5.12 -20.19
N GLN A 103 13.63 -5.70 -20.23
CA GLN A 103 12.88 -5.90 -21.47
C GLN A 103 12.61 -4.58 -22.20
N GLY A 104 12.36 -3.48 -21.47
CA GLY A 104 12.19 -2.16 -22.07
C GLY A 104 13.44 -1.69 -22.79
N ALA A 105 14.63 -1.87 -22.20
CA ALA A 105 15.90 -1.57 -22.86
C ALA A 105 16.14 -2.46 -24.10
N THR A 106 15.74 -3.73 -24.05
CA THR A 106 15.78 -4.61 -25.22
C THR A 106 14.91 -4.07 -26.35
N SER A 107 13.65 -3.68 -26.06
CA SER A 107 12.75 -3.08 -27.06
C SER A 107 13.28 -1.77 -27.63
N ILE A 108 13.88 -0.92 -26.80
CA ILE A 108 14.53 0.32 -27.24
C ILE A 108 15.63 0.01 -28.25
N ASN A 109 16.57 -0.90 -27.92
CA ASN A 109 17.69 -1.20 -28.80
C ASN A 109 17.27 -1.91 -30.08
N GLN A 110 16.27 -2.79 -30.03
CA GLN A 110 15.69 -3.38 -31.23
C GLN A 110 15.14 -2.28 -32.16
N LYS A 111 14.36 -1.33 -31.62
CA LYS A 111 13.78 -0.25 -32.41
C LYS A 111 14.85 0.69 -32.97
N ARG A 112 15.90 0.95 -32.21
CA ARG A 112 17.07 1.71 -32.68
C ARG A 112 17.75 1.03 -33.85
N THR A 113 17.98 -0.28 -33.80
CA THR A 113 18.55 -1.04 -34.92
C THR A 113 17.68 -0.97 -36.17
N GLU A 114 16.36 -1.09 -36.04
CA GLU A 114 15.42 -0.91 -37.17
C GLU A 114 15.53 0.46 -37.83
N LEU A 115 15.83 1.50 -37.05
CA LEU A 115 15.99 2.88 -37.51
C LEU A 115 17.44 3.22 -37.93
N GLY A 116 18.34 2.25 -37.96
CA GLY A 116 19.76 2.46 -38.30
C GLY A 116 20.56 3.22 -37.23
N LEU A 117 20.03 3.32 -36.01
CA LEU A 117 20.68 3.95 -34.86
C LEU A 117 21.57 2.94 -34.12
N PRO A 118 22.74 3.37 -33.59
CA PRO A 118 23.59 2.49 -32.79
C PRO A 118 22.90 2.10 -31.48
N ALA A 119 23.11 0.87 -31.02
CA ALA A 119 22.57 0.41 -29.75
C ALA A 119 23.12 1.25 -28.57
N LEU A 120 22.27 1.54 -27.60
CA LEU A 120 22.64 2.19 -26.35
C LEU A 120 23.20 1.14 -25.38
N PRO A 121 24.34 1.41 -24.71
CA PRO A 121 24.78 0.65 -23.55
C PRO A 121 23.67 0.61 -22.49
N VAL A 122 23.42 -0.59 -21.95
CA VAL A 122 22.39 -0.84 -20.95
C VAL A 122 23.05 -1.12 -19.60
N HIS A 123 22.70 -0.33 -18.59
CA HIS A 123 23.18 -0.49 -17.23
C HIS A 123 22.06 -0.96 -16.32
N ILE A 124 22.27 -2.09 -15.64
CA ILE A 124 21.26 -2.70 -14.78
C ILE A 124 21.57 -2.35 -13.32
N CYS A 125 20.62 -1.65 -12.69
CA CYS A 125 20.63 -1.35 -11.27
C CYS A 125 19.91 -2.47 -10.51
N SER A 126 20.60 -3.10 -9.56
CA SER A 126 19.98 -4.09 -8.68
C SER A 126 18.97 -3.45 -7.74
N LEU A 127 17.84 -4.13 -7.55
CA LEU A 127 16.76 -3.62 -6.71
C LEU A 127 17.10 -3.79 -5.22
N LEU A 128 16.81 -2.76 -4.42
CA LEU A 128 16.91 -2.84 -2.97
C LEU A 128 15.89 -3.81 -2.40
N LYS A 129 16.31 -4.54 -1.36
CA LYS A 129 15.48 -5.49 -0.62
C LYS A 129 15.27 -5.00 0.82
N ASP A 130 14.15 -5.35 1.40
CA ASP A 130 13.87 -5.13 2.81
C ASP A 130 14.57 -6.17 3.70
N VAL A 131 14.30 -6.11 5.00
CA VAL A 131 14.84 -7.03 6.01
C VAL A 131 14.36 -8.49 5.84
N GLN A 132 13.30 -8.73 5.06
CA GLN A 132 12.80 -10.07 4.73
C GLN A 132 13.38 -10.59 3.40
N GLY A 133 14.19 -9.79 2.70
CA GLY A 133 14.78 -10.15 1.40
C GLY A 133 13.86 -9.91 0.21
N GLU A 134 12.70 -9.29 0.41
CA GLU A 134 11.73 -8.95 -0.62
C GLU A 134 12.03 -7.56 -1.20
N PHE A 135 11.77 -7.36 -2.49
CA PHE A 135 12.08 -6.09 -3.14
C PHE A 135 11.25 -4.93 -2.56
N ILE A 136 11.88 -3.77 -2.36
CA ILE A 136 11.19 -2.53 -2.00
C ILE A 136 10.55 -1.94 -3.26
N SER A 137 9.22 -1.86 -3.28
CA SER A 137 8.48 -1.38 -4.45
C SER A 137 7.21 -0.60 -4.08
N SER A 138 6.81 0.33 -4.93
CA SER A 138 5.55 1.08 -4.79
C SER A 138 4.33 0.19 -4.63
N THR A 139 4.30 -0.97 -5.30
CA THR A 139 3.19 -1.93 -5.16
C THR A 139 3.06 -2.44 -3.73
N ARG A 140 4.17 -2.73 -3.04
CA ARG A 140 4.14 -3.16 -1.64
C ARG A 140 3.75 -2.03 -0.69
N ILE A 141 4.13 -0.79 -1.02
CA ILE A 141 3.68 0.41 -0.28
C ILE A 141 2.16 0.58 -0.43
N ARG A 142 1.63 0.51 -1.66
CA ARG A 142 0.18 0.58 -1.94
C ARG A 142 -0.61 -0.55 -1.26
N LYS A 143 -0.05 -1.77 -1.26
CA LYS A 143 -0.59 -2.91 -0.50
C LYS A 143 -0.45 -2.78 1.02
N GLY A 144 0.17 -1.70 1.52
CA GLY A 144 0.29 -1.45 2.96
C GLY A 144 1.26 -2.38 3.68
N GLN A 145 2.16 -3.06 2.95
CA GLN A 145 3.11 -4.04 3.50
C GLN A 145 4.38 -3.39 4.04
N ILE A 146 4.85 -2.32 3.39
CA ILE A 146 6.07 -1.59 3.75
C ILE A 146 5.88 -0.07 3.71
N ASP A 147 6.70 0.67 4.43
CA ASP A 147 6.82 2.12 4.28
C ASP A 147 7.77 2.51 3.12
N ARG A 148 7.93 3.82 2.86
CA ARG A 148 8.83 4.33 1.80
C ARG A 148 10.32 4.06 2.06
N ASN A 149 10.69 3.61 3.25
CA ASN A 149 12.05 3.25 3.64
C ASN A 149 12.28 1.73 3.62
N GLY A 150 11.24 0.92 3.37
CA GLY A 150 11.30 -0.53 3.39
C GLY A 150 11.08 -1.16 4.77
N ALA A 151 10.59 -0.40 5.76
CA ALA A 151 10.18 -0.97 7.04
C ALA A 151 8.92 -1.82 6.83
N VAL A 152 8.94 -3.08 7.28
CA VAL A 152 7.86 -4.05 7.06
C VAL A 152 6.87 -4.02 8.22
N TYR A 153 5.60 -3.66 7.95
CA TYR A 153 4.61 -3.44 9.00
C TYR A 153 4.22 -4.73 9.75
N VAL A 154 4.13 -5.88 9.05
CA VAL A 154 3.75 -7.14 9.71
C VAL A 154 4.76 -7.56 10.78
N LEU A 155 6.03 -7.17 10.68
CA LEU A 155 7.05 -7.54 11.67
C LEU A 155 6.75 -7.01 13.07
N LEU A 156 5.93 -5.97 13.21
CA LEU A 156 5.50 -5.42 14.49
C LEU A 156 4.55 -6.36 15.25
N ILE A 157 3.84 -7.23 14.53
CA ILE A 157 2.75 -8.05 15.08
C ILE A 157 2.84 -9.53 14.67
N ARG A 158 3.83 -9.92 13.85
CA ARG A 158 3.96 -11.26 13.24
C ARG A 158 3.88 -12.40 14.26
N ASP A 159 4.47 -12.20 15.43
CA ASP A 159 4.54 -13.20 16.48
C ASP A 159 3.42 -13.02 17.54
N GLY A 160 2.41 -12.23 17.21
CA GLY A 160 1.35 -11.76 18.09
C GLY A 160 1.64 -10.37 18.65
N LEU A 161 0.66 -9.77 19.31
CA LEU A 161 0.78 -8.48 19.97
C LEU A 161 0.15 -8.53 21.36
N THR A 162 0.84 -8.01 22.36
CA THR A 162 0.30 -7.68 23.68
C THR A 162 0.77 -6.28 24.01
N LEU A 163 -0.16 -5.37 24.26
CA LEU A 163 0.18 -3.97 24.49
C LEU A 163 0.75 -3.76 25.91
N SER A 164 1.78 -2.93 26.02
CA SER A 164 2.20 -2.36 27.30
C SER A 164 1.13 -1.38 27.82
N PRO A 165 1.12 -1.01 29.11
CA PRO A 165 0.18 -0.02 29.63
C PRO A 165 0.23 1.33 28.91
N GLU A 166 1.41 1.76 28.46
CA GLU A 166 1.59 2.99 27.69
C GLU A 166 0.96 2.87 26.29
N GLN A 167 1.18 1.75 25.62
CA GLN A 167 0.59 1.47 24.32
C GLN A 167 -0.94 1.35 24.42
N SER A 168 -1.45 0.65 25.44
CA SER A 168 -2.90 0.59 25.70
C SER A 168 -3.50 1.97 25.95
N ALA A 169 -2.81 2.84 26.68
CA ALA A 169 -3.26 4.22 26.89
C ALA A 169 -3.31 5.02 25.58
N PHE A 170 -2.39 4.77 24.64
CA PHE A 170 -2.39 5.39 23.32
C PHE A 170 -3.60 4.96 22.47
N PHE A 171 -3.95 3.67 22.47
CA PHE A 171 -5.03 3.13 21.62
C PHE A 171 -6.43 3.26 22.23
N LYS A 172 -6.55 3.55 23.54
CA LYS A 172 -7.83 3.65 24.24
C LYS A 172 -8.77 4.76 23.72
N PRO A 173 -8.31 5.98 23.41
CA PRO A 173 -9.14 7.00 22.77
C PRO A 173 -9.44 6.64 21.31
N PRO A 174 -10.50 7.22 20.71
CA PRO A 174 -10.74 7.10 19.27
C PRO A 174 -9.52 7.51 18.47
N GLN A 175 -9.11 6.63 17.58
CA GLN A 175 -8.00 6.88 16.65
C GLN A 175 -8.42 7.70 15.42
N GLY A 176 -9.70 8.05 15.30
CA GLY A 176 -10.28 8.78 14.18
C GLY A 176 -11.59 9.47 14.55
N PRO A 177 -12.25 10.15 13.60
CA PRO A 177 -13.53 10.79 13.83
C PRO A 177 -14.63 9.77 14.16
N VAL A 178 -15.46 10.12 15.14
CA VAL A 178 -16.73 9.43 15.41
C VAL A 178 -17.75 9.83 14.35
N VAL A 179 -18.43 8.85 13.78
CA VAL A 179 -19.40 9.01 12.70
C VAL A 179 -20.73 8.37 13.07
N LEU A 180 -21.83 8.98 12.60
CA LEU A 180 -23.19 8.47 12.82
C LEU A 180 -23.77 7.77 11.59
N THR A 181 -23.31 8.17 10.40
CA THR A 181 -23.79 7.68 9.12
C THR A 181 -22.63 7.50 8.16
N VAL A 182 -22.81 6.62 7.18
CA VAL A 182 -21.88 6.46 6.07
C VAL A 182 -22.62 6.78 4.78
N GLU A 183 -22.07 7.69 3.98
CA GLU A 183 -22.63 8.00 2.67
C GLU A 183 -22.32 6.85 1.70
N PRO A 184 -23.33 6.15 1.12
CA PRO A 184 -23.10 4.94 0.33
C PRO A 184 -22.19 5.15 -0.89
N GLY A 185 -22.21 6.36 -1.49
CA GLY A 185 -21.35 6.71 -2.63
C GLY A 185 -19.88 6.97 -2.27
N SER A 186 -19.53 7.00 -0.98
CA SER A 186 -18.17 7.31 -0.51
C SER A 186 -17.28 6.07 -0.31
N LEU A 187 -17.86 4.86 -0.31
CA LEU A 187 -17.15 3.60 -0.02
C LEU A 187 -16.75 2.85 -1.31
N LEU A 188 -15.87 3.46 -2.10
CA LEU A 188 -15.32 2.82 -3.31
C LEU A 188 -14.16 1.87 -3.00
N ALA A 189 -13.44 2.14 -1.91
CA ALA A 189 -12.33 1.32 -1.41
C ALA A 189 -12.86 0.15 -0.55
N PRO A 190 -12.04 -0.90 -0.32
CA PRO A 190 -12.40 -1.95 0.62
C PRO A 190 -12.75 -1.36 1.98
N THR A 191 -13.89 -1.79 2.54
CA THR A 191 -14.36 -1.37 3.85
C THR A 191 -14.33 -2.53 4.83
N LEU A 192 -13.66 -2.37 5.97
CA LEU A 192 -13.52 -3.39 7.01
C LEU A 192 -14.25 -2.92 8.26
N VAL A 193 -15.20 -3.70 8.76
CA VAL A 193 -16.00 -3.35 9.92
C VAL A 193 -15.62 -4.25 11.09
N VAL A 194 -15.42 -3.67 12.27
CA VAL A 194 -14.98 -4.35 13.49
C VAL A 194 -15.97 -4.08 14.61
N GLY A 195 -16.53 -5.16 15.11
CA GLY A 195 -17.46 -5.23 16.21
C GLY A 195 -18.90 -5.44 15.83
N ASP A 196 -19.61 -6.09 16.74
CA ASP A 196 -20.99 -6.52 16.64
C ASP A 196 -21.94 -5.41 16.18
N ILE A 197 -21.98 -4.32 16.95
CA ILE A 197 -22.90 -3.19 16.73
C ILE A 197 -22.61 -2.52 15.38
N VAL A 198 -21.33 -2.37 15.04
CA VAL A 198 -20.91 -1.74 13.77
C VAL A 198 -21.28 -2.63 12.59
N SER A 199 -20.96 -3.92 12.68
CA SER A 199 -21.28 -4.92 11.66
C SER A 199 -22.79 -4.98 11.40
N GLU A 200 -23.60 -5.05 12.45
CA GLU A 200 -25.06 -5.01 12.34
C GLU A 200 -25.57 -3.72 11.70
N THR A 201 -24.99 -2.58 12.09
CA THR A 201 -25.36 -1.27 11.53
C THR A 201 -25.11 -1.24 10.02
N PHE A 202 -23.97 -1.74 9.55
CA PHE A 202 -23.66 -1.83 8.12
C PHE A 202 -24.65 -2.73 7.37
N ILE A 203 -24.98 -3.90 7.95
CA ILE A 203 -25.95 -4.85 7.38
C ILE A 203 -27.34 -4.21 7.27
N LYS A 204 -27.84 -3.60 8.35
CA LYS A 204 -29.17 -2.98 8.40
C LYS A 204 -29.35 -1.84 7.40
N ASN A 205 -28.30 -1.05 7.20
CA ASN A 205 -28.34 0.08 6.28
C ASN A 205 -27.97 -0.30 4.83
N GLY A 206 -27.62 -1.56 4.57
CA GLY A 206 -27.19 -2.01 3.24
C GLY A 206 -25.91 -1.32 2.77
N TRP A 207 -25.04 -0.91 3.69
CA TRP A 207 -23.76 -0.30 3.35
C TRP A 207 -22.75 -1.37 2.93
N PRO A 208 -21.96 -1.13 1.87
CA PRO A 208 -21.00 -2.12 1.39
C PRO A 208 -19.83 -2.30 2.37
N TYR A 209 -19.40 -3.54 2.57
CA TYR A 209 -18.19 -3.90 3.32
C TYR A 209 -17.57 -5.19 2.79
N SER A 210 -16.26 -5.32 2.97
CA SER A 210 -15.43 -6.44 2.50
C SER A 210 -15.19 -7.47 3.61
N LEU A 211 -15.17 -7.00 4.86
CA LEU A 211 -14.94 -7.84 6.03
C LEU A 211 -15.80 -7.34 7.17
N ALA A 212 -16.50 -8.24 7.84
CA ALA A 212 -17.03 -8.03 9.17
C ALA A 212 -16.25 -8.88 10.18
N VAL A 213 -15.67 -8.24 11.18
CA VAL A 213 -15.06 -8.88 12.35
C VAL A 213 -15.99 -8.66 13.53
N PHE A 214 -16.27 -9.72 14.27
CA PHE A 214 -17.12 -9.66 15.46
C PHE A 214 -16.71 -10.73 16.46
N ASP A 215 -16.82 -10.46 17.75
CA ASP A 215 -16.97 -11.50 18.77
C ASP A 215 -18.45 -11.79 19.03
N GLN A 216 -18.80 -12.84 19.76
CA GLN A 216 -20.19 -13.07 20.21
C GLN A 216 -20.35 -12.68 21.69
N ARG A 217 -19.56 -11.73 22.19
CA ARG A 217 -19.40 -11.44 23.62
C ARG A 217 -19.37 -9.94 23.89
N SER A 218 -20.48 -9.25 23.70
CA SER A 218 -20.59 -7.88 24.22
C SER A 218 -20.97 -7.84 25.72
N VAL A 219 -20.35 -6.90 26.43
CA VAL A 219 -20.38 -6.72 27.88
C VAL A 219 -21.77 -6.28 28.36
N ARG A 220 -22.68 -7.23 28.65
CA ARG A 220 -23.62 -7.27 29.82
C ARG A 220 -24.88 -8.12 29.63
N GLU A 221 -25.18 -8.62 28.46
CA GLU A 221 -26.23 -9.60 28.16
C GLU A 221 -25.82 -10.25 26.83
N GLU A 222 -26.18 -11.50 26.56
CA GLU A 222 -25.90 -12.17 25.28
C GLU A 222 -26.36 -11.27 24.12
N TYR A 223 -25.43 -10.56 23.48
CA TYR A 223 -25.75 -9.73 22.32
C TYR A 223 -25.97 -10.65 21.14
N TYR A 224 -27.24 -10.90 20.85
CA TYR A 224 -27.67 -11.69 19.70
C TYR A 224 -28.13 -10.75 18.59
N SER A 225 -27.33 -10.63 17.53
CA SER A 225 -27.72 -9.93 16.31
C SER A 225 -28.35 -10.90 15.32
N ALA A 226 -29.67 -10.82 15.17
CA ALA A 226 -30.41 -11.67 14.24
C ALA A 226 -29.98 -11.39 12.78
N GLU A 227 -29.71 -10.13 12.45
CA GLU A 227 -29.29 -9.69 11.13
C GLU A 227 -27.86 -10.14 10.81
N LEU A 228 -26.92 -10.03 11.76
CA LEU A 228 -25.56 -10.53 11.59
C LEU A 228 -25.57 -12.05 11.42
N GLN A 229 -26.35 -12.78 12.22
CA GLN A 229 -26.45 -14.23 12.08
C GLN A 229 -27.11 -14.65 10.77
N ALA A 230 -28.15 -13.94 10.32
CA ALA A 230 -28.73 -14.20 9.00
C ALA A 230 -27.68 -14.00 7.89
N ALA A 231 -26.91 -12.91 7.95
CA ALA A 231 -25.87 -12.61 6.98
C ALA A 231 -24.76 -13.68 6.99
N VAL A 232 -24.31 -14.10 8.17
CA VAL A 232 -23.29 -15.16 8.36
C VAL A 232 -23.80 -16.53 7.90
N ASN A 233 -25.05 -16.89 8.18
CA ASN A 233 -25.63 -18.17 7.73
C ASN A 233 -25.74 -18.28 6.20
N HIS A 234 -25.84 -17.14 5.51
CA HIS A 234 -25.82 -17.05 4.06
C HIS A 234 -24.42 -16.78 3.49
N ALA A 235 -23.41 -16.63 4.34
CA ALA A 235 -22.06 -16.32 3.91
C ALA A 235 -21.35 -17.57 3.39
N GLU A 236 -20.68 -17.43 2.25
CA GLU A 236 -19.79 -18.45 1.72
C GLU A 236 -18.45 -18.49 2.47
N GLN A 237 -18.10 -17.42 3.20
CA GLN A 237 -16.77 -17.20 3.79
C GLN A 237 -16.84 -16.81 5.27
N LEU A 238 -17.16 -17.77 6.14
CA LEU A 238 -17.01 -17.64 7.59
C LEU A 238 -15.71 -18.28 8.06
N LYS A 239 -14.92 -17.53 8.84
CA LYS A 239 -13.78 -18.05 9.60
C LYS A 239 -13.99 -17.79 11.09
N ILE A 240 -13.65 -18.78 11.92
CA ILE A 240 -13.54 -18.64 13.37
C ILE A 240 -12.06 -18.70 13.76
N VAL A 241 -11.60 -17.76 14.58
CA VAL A 241 -10.22 -17.71 15.12
C VAL A 241 -10.25 -17.39 16.60
N SER A 242 -9.43 -18.06 17.40
CA SER A 242 -9.29 -17.76 18.83
C SER A 242 -8.33 -16.60 19.07
N ASN A 243 -8.72 -15.68 19.96
CA ASN A 243 -7.89 -14.54 20.34
C ASN A 243 -8.01 -14.24 21.84
N PRO A 244 -6.97 -14.46 22.65
CA PRO A 244 -7.01 -14.13 24.07
C PRO A 244 -7.31 -12.65 24.35
N ALA A 245 -7.93 -12.39 25.50
CA ALA A 245 -8.24 -11.03 25.96
C ALA A 245 -7.00 -10.13 25.98
N GLY A 246 -7.13 -8.90 25.48
CA GLY A 246 -6.06 -7.90 25.41
C GLY A 246 -4.88 -8.24 24.48
N GLN A 247 -5.03 -9.22 23.59
CA GLN A 247 -3.96 -9.66 22.68
C GLN A 247 -4.39 -9.66 21.21
N LEU A 248 -3.42 -9.75 20.31
CA LEU A 248 -3.62 -10.17 18.93
C LEU A 248 -2.82 -11.46 18.75
N SER A 249 -3.50 -12.59 18.62
CA SER A 249 -2.86 -13.90 18.52
C SER A 249 -2.13 -14.06 17.19
N LYS A 250 -1.08 -14.90 17.17
CA LYS A 250 -0.33 -15.20 15.94
C LYS A 250 -1.21 -15.79 14.84
N GLU A 251 -2.16 -16.65 15.21
CA GLU A 251 -3.13 -17.21 14.26
C GLU A 251 -3.98 -16.11 13.61
N LEU A 252 -4.47 -15.18 14.43
CA LEU A 252 -5.25 -14.04 13.97
C LEU A 252 -4.44 -13.13 13.07
N VAL A 253 -3.18 -12.82 13.42
CA VAL A 253 -2.29 -12.02 12.55
C VAL A 253 -2.09 -12.66 11.19
N HIS A 254 -1.77 -13.97 11.15
CA HIS A 254 -1.60 -14.67 9.88
C HIS A 254 -2.86 -14.64 9.02
N TRP A 255 -4.04 -14.79 9.64
CA TRP A 255 -5.30 -14.71 8.89
C TRP A 255 -5.56 -13.30 8.35
N LEU A 256 -5.41 -12.27 9.18
CA LEU A 256 -5.58 -10.87 8.77
C LEU A 256 -4.60 -10.50 7.65
N GLU A 257 -3.34 -10.92 7.74
CA GLU A 257 -2.34 -10.70 6.71
C GLU A 257 -2.74 -11.37 5.40
N ALA A 258 -3.13 -12.65 5.45
CA ALA A 258 -3.57 -13.40 4.27
C ALA A 258 -4.81 -12.78 3.63
N PHE A 259 -5.76 -12.31 4.43
CA PHE A 259 -6.97 -11.62 3.97
C PHE A 259 -6.61 -10.28 3.32
N CYS A 260 -5.87 -9.42 4.01
CA CYS A 260 -5.47 -8.10 3.51
C CYS A 260 -4.63 -8.18 2.23
N ASN A 261 -3.80 -9.22 2.06
CA ASN A 261 -3.00 -9.45 0.85
C ASN A 261 -3.85 -9.77 -0.40
N GLN A 262 -5.10 -10.20 -0.22
CA GLN A 262 -6.06 -10.45 -1.30
C GLN A 262 -6.88 -9.21 -1.67
N LEU A 263 -6.89 -8.18 -0.81
CA LEU A 263 -7.63 -6.96 -1.07
C LEU A 263 -7.03 -6.19 -2.25
N SER A 264 -7.93 -5.59 -3.02
CA SER A 264 -7.60 -4.67 -4.12
C SER A 264 -7.92 -3.23 -3.72
N GLU A 265 -7.86 -2.29 -4.66
CA GLU A 265 -8.33 -0.91 -4.43
C GLU A 265 -9.86 -0.76 -4.49
N LYS A 266 -10.59 -1.85 -4.74
CA LYS A 266 -12.05 -1.90 -4.84
C LYS A 266 -12.65 -2.81 -3.79
N GLN A 267 -13.87 -2.46 -3.42
CA GLN A 267 -14.78 -3.27 -2.59
C GLN A 267 -14.89 -4.71 -3.10
N LEU A 268 -14.90 -5.69 -2.18
CA LEU A 268 -15.09 -7.10 -2.55
C LEU A 268 -16.52 -7.33 -3.08
N PRO A 269 -16.71 -8.25 -4.05
CA PRO A 269 -18.04 -8.58 -4.57
C PRO A 269 -18.93 -9.26 -3.52
N SER A 270 -18.32 -9.92 -2.53
CA SER A 270 -19.02 -10.54 -1.42
C SER A 270 -18.20 -10.37 -0.13
N PRO A 271 -18.83 -10.04 1.00
CA PRO A 271 -18.13 -9.85 2.26
C PRO A 271 -17.63 -11.19 2.83
N ALA A 272 -16.48 -11.14 3.49
CA ALA A 272 -16.01 -12.19 4.39
C ALA A 272 -16.43 -11.89 5.84
N TYR A 273 -16.50 -12.93 6.66
CA TYR A 273 -16.86 -12.85 8.06
C TYR A 273 -15.79 -13.54 8.90
N LEU A 274 -15.27 -12.81 9.88
CA LEU A 274 -14.32 -13.30 10.86
C LEU A 274 -14.94 -13.23 12.25
N GLN A 275 -15.28 -14.39 12.79
CA GLN A 275 -15.72 -14.50 14.17
C GLN A 275 -14.51 -14.74 15.09
N ILE A 276 -14.40 -13.93 16.14
CA ILE A 276 -13.38 -14.05 17.16
C ILE A 276 -13.93 -14.82 18.36
N ASP A 277 -13.28 -15.93 18.73
CA ASP A 277 -13.48 -16.58 20.02
C ASP A 277 -12.54 -15.94 21.06
N GLY A 278 -13.05 -14.89 21.72
CA GLY A 278 -12.31 -14.06 22.67
C GLY A 278 -12.65 -12.58 22.50
N GLU A 279 -11.64 -11.70 22.51
CA GLU A 279 -11.82 -10.24 22.34
C GLU A 279 -11.29 -9.75 20.99
N GLU A 280 -11.96 -8.77 20.39
CA GLU A 280 -11.59 -8.15 19.11
C GLU A 280 -10.83 -6.82 19.23
N ASP A 281 -10.59 -6.32 20.44
CA ASP A 281 -10.10 -4.97 20.74
C ASP A 281 -8.88 -4.53 19.92
N LEU A 282 -7.93 -5.45 19.68
CA LEU A 282 -6.70 -5.16 18.94
C LEU A 282 -6.77 -5.46 17.44
N VAL A 283 -7.89 -6.00 16.94
CA VAL A 283 -8.04 -6.32 15.51
C VAL A 283 -7.89 -5.06 14.67
N THR A 284 -8.46 -3.93 15.11
CA THR A 284 -8.33 -2.64 14.42
C THR A 284 -6.85 -2.23 14.25
N VAL A 285 -6.00 -2.48 15.26
CA VAL A 285 -4.55 -2.21 15.16
C VAL A 285 -3.91 -3.08 14.09
N GLY A 286 -4.22 -4.38 14.08
CA GLY A 286 -3.75 -5.32 13.06
C GLY A 286 -4.18 -4.91 11.65
N LEU A 287 -5.46 -4.58 11.47
CA LEU A 287 -6.02 -4.14 10.20
C LEU A 287 -5.37 -2.85 9.68
N VAL A 288 -5.15 -1.84 10.55
CA VAL A 288 -4.45 -0.62 10.14
C VAL A 288 -3.03 -0.94 9.62
N LEU A 289 -2.30 -1.84 10.29
CA LEU A 289 -0.94 -2.20 9.90
C LEU A 289 -0.88 -3.06 8.62
N LEU A 290 -1.88 -3.91 8.38
CA LEU A 290 -1.85 -4.92 7.31
C LEU A 290 -2.66 -4.54 6.06
N ALA A 291 -3.71 -3.74 6.20
CA ALA A 291 -4.58 -3.41 5.07
C ALA A 291 -3.90 -2.52 4.02
N PRO A 292 -4.27 -2.64 2.73
CA PRO A 292 -3.82 -1.72 1.71
C PRO A 292 -4.18 -0.27 2.00
N LEU A 293 -3.43 0.66 1.42
CA LEU A 293 -3.75 2.08 1.49
C LEU A 293 -5.13 2.35 0.91
N THR A 294 -5.76 3.43 1.40
CA THR A 294 -7.14 3.85 1.11
C THR A 294 -8.25 2.93 1.63
N THR A 295 -7.91 1.80 2.26
CA THR A 295 -8.91 0.95 2.94
C THR A 295 -9.61 1.76 4.04
N GLU A 296 -10.92 1.61 4.13
CA GLU A 296 -11.72 2.20 5.20
C GLU A 296 -11.93 1.18 6.32
N ILE A 297 -11.74 1.58 7.57
CA ILE A 297 -11.96 0.75 8.74
C ILE A 297 -12.97 1.45 9.65
N PHE A 298 -14.04 0.74 10.00
CA PHE A 298 -15.03 1.19 10.97
C PHE A 298 -14.98 0.28 12.19
N TYR A 299 -14.90 0.86 13.38
CA TYR A 299 -14.89 0.08 14.61
C TYR A 299 -15.71 0.75 15.71
N GLY A 300 -16.19 -0.05 16.66
CA GLY A 300 -16.96 0.43 17.80
C GLY A 300 -16.05 1.07 18.86
N GLN A 301 -16.43 2.24 19.36
CA GLN A 301 -15.83 2.87 20.52
C GLN A 301 -16.84 2.92 21.68
N PRO A 302 -16.51 2.35 22.86
CA PRO A 302 -17.40 2.36 24.02
C PRO A 302 -17.90 3.76 24.38
N GLN A 303 -19.22 3.90 24.52
CA GLN A 303 -19.95 5.13 24.86
C GLN A 303 -19.78 6.31 23.88
N GLN A 304 -19.10 6.11 22.75
CA GLN A 304 -18.84 7.16 21.77
C GLN A 304 -19.46 6.84 20.41
N GLY A 305 -19.61 5.56 20.06
CA GLY A 305 -20.24 5.12 18.83
C GLY A 305 -19.22 4.60 17.81
N MET A 306 -19.56 4.70 16.53
CA MET A 306 -18.75 4.17 15.43
C MET A 306 -17.63 5.14 15.05
N VAL A 307 -16.39 4.66 14.95
CA VAL A 307 -15.23 5.45 14.54
C VAL A 307 -14.82 5.04 13.14
N ARG A 308 -14.47 6.02 12.29
CA ARG A 308 -13.98 5.81 10.94
C ARG A 308 -12.47 6.07 10.85
N LEU A 309 -11.75 5.19 10.17
CA LEU A 309 -10.34 5.35 9.81
C LEU A 309 -10.17 5.14 8.30
N THR A 310 -9.36 5.98 7.67
CA THR A 310 -8.82 5.73 6.34
C THR A 310 -7.37 5.30 6.49
N VAL A 311 -7.01 4.15 5.91
CA VAL A 311 -5.64 3.64 5.97
C VAL A 311 -4.73 4.48 5.07
N THR A 312 -3.92 5.34 5.70
CA THR A 312 -2.90 6.15 5.02
C THR A 312 -1.49 5.78 5.48
N GLU A 313 -0.47 6.27 4.76
CA GLU A 313 0.92 6.10 5.21
C GLU A 313 1.13 6.74 6.58
N GLU A 314 0.54 7.92 6.82
CA GLU A 314 0.64 8.65 8.09
C GLU A 314 -0.03 7.88 9.23
N LEU A 315 -1.20 7.28 8.98
CA LEU A 315 -1.90 6.47 9.99
C LEU A 315 -1.08 5.24 10.36
N LYS A 316 -0.56 4.51 9.35
CA LYS A 316 0.31 3.35 9.57
C LYS A 316 1.58 3.73 10.33
N ASP A 317 2.23 4.82 9.96
CA ASP A 317 3.43 5.30 10.66
C ASP A 317 3.14 5.73 12.10
N ARG A 318 1.97 6.33 12.36
CA ARG A 318 1.54 6.67 13.71
C ARG A 318 1.38 5.41 14.57
N PHE A 319 0.72 4.37 14.06
CA PHE A 319 0.54 3.11 14.78
C PHE A 319 1.87 2.38 14.96
N ARG A 320 2.72 2.36 13.93
CA ARG A 320 4.09 1.82 14.04
C ARG A 320 4.87 2.49 15.16
N LYS A 321 4.91 3.83 15.19
CA LYS A 321 5.63 4.58 16.24
C LYS A 321 5.08 4.33 17.64
N ALA A 322 3.79 4.07 17.77
CA ALA A 322 3.18 3.73 19.05
C ALA A 322 3.54 2.30 19.52
N LEU A 323 3.90 1.41 18.59
CA LEU A 323 4.23 0.01 18.90
C LEU A 323 5.74 -0.28 19.02
N SER A 324 6.58 0.56 18.43
CA SER A 324 8.04 0.53 18.55
C SER A 324 8.53 0.97 19.92
#